data_AF-A0A4Y2TBC8-F1
#
_entry.id   AF-A0A4Y2TBC8-F1
#
_cell.length_a   1.000
_cell.length_b   1.000
_cell.length_c   1.000
_cell.angle_alpha   90.00
_cell.angle_beta   90.00
_cell.angle_gamma   90.00
#
_symmetry.space_group_name_H-M   'P 1'
#
loop_
_entity.id
_entity.type
_entity.pdbx_description
1 polymer ?
#
loop_
_entity_poly.entity_id
_entity_poly.type
_entity_poly.pdbx_seq_one_letter_code
_entity_poly.pdbx_strand_id
1 'polypeptide(L)'
;MKSGDFLIETFTSTQTKSFLLAKTLLDIPISVIPHKSLNSVRGVISETELLTASDSDILEGFASQGVIHAHRIHIKKGTESYPTQHIILTFNKTELPKSVIAGYLHCRIRPYVPNPTRCYKCQRFGHSKVACRGKQECSRCASEGHSFTDCHAEPKCANCAQQHESNSKQCPTWHQEKQIQKLKVTKNISYVEARQLCQPTTTPSFAAIVKESKSIQTTEKFTKSMHPLLVFSVVCLKRLFQLLLMITSVE
;
A
#
# COMPACT_ATOMS: atom_id res chain seq x y z
N MET A 1 4.14 -8.62 -12.65
CA MET A 1 4.89 -7.51 -11.99
C MET A 1 6.03 -7.05 -12.91
N LYS A 2 6.78 -5.97 -12.63
CA LYS A 2 7.93 -5.57 -13.48
C LYS A 2 9.05 -6.63 -13.53
N SER A 3 9.04 -7.59 -12.61
CA SER A 3 9.96 -8.71 -12.49
C SER A 3 9.64 -9.91 -13.41
N GLY A 4 8.49 -9.92 -14.10
CA GLY A 4 8.01 -11.11 -14.82
C GLY A 4 7.24 -12.10 -13.94
N ASP A 5 7.25 -11.93 -12.62
CA ASP A 5 6.51 -12.80 -11.69
C ASP A 5 5.00 -12.70 -11.86
N PHE A 6 4.33 -13.83 -11.60
CA PHE A 6 2.88 -13.94 -11.52
C PHE A 6 2.41 -13.87 -10.07
N LEU A 7 1.41 -13.03 -9.83
CA LEU A 7 0.68 -12.98 -8.57
C LEU A 7 -0.64 -13.74 -8.76
N ILE A 8 -0.82 -14.82 -8.01
CA ILE A 8 -2.02 -15.67 -8.10
C ILE A 8 -2.76 -15.61 -6.79
N GLU A 9 -4.07 -15.39 -6.88
CA GLU A 9 -4.97 -15.48 -5.77
C GLU A 9 -5.60 -16.87 -5.69
N THR A 10 -5.57 -17.47 -4.51
CA THR A 10 -6.20 -18.76 -4.25
C THR A 10 -7.38 -18.61 -3.31
N PHE A 11 -8.48 -19.32 -3.61
CA PHE A 11 -9.76 -19.19 -2.91
C PHE A 11 -10.09 -20.39 -1.99
N THR A 12 -9.29 -21.45 -2.08
CA THR A 12 -9.49 -22.67 -1.27
C THR A 12 -8.15 -23.22 -0.80
N SER A 13 -8.13 -23.84 0.38
CA SER A 13 -6.92 -24.49 0.91
C SER A 13 -6.39 -25.57 -0.04
N THR A 14 -7.27 -26.31 -0.70
CA THR A 14 -6.90 -27.32 -1.70
C THR A 14 -6.15 -26.69 -2.87
N GLN A 15 -6.69 -25.60 -3.45
CA GLN A 15 -6.03 -24.88 -4.53
C GLN A 15 -4.66 -24.34 -4.09
N THR A 16 -4.58 -23.73 -2.91
CA THR A 16 -3.32 -23.24 -2.35
C THR A 16 -2.28 -24.35 -2.22
N LYS A 17 -2.66 -25.51 -1.65
CA LYS A 17 -1.76 -26.67 -1.51
C LYS A 17 -1.29 -27.18 -2.86
N SER A 18 -2.20 -27.31 -3.84
CA SER A 18 -1.84 -27.75 -5.19
C SER A 18 -0.82 -26.82 -5.84
N PHE A 19 -1.01 -25.49 -5.74
CA PHE A 19 -0.04 -24.54 -6.30
C PHE A 19 1.29 -24.54 -5.56
N LEU A 20 1.31 -24.67 -4.22
CA LEU A 20 2.56 -24.75 -3.46
C LEU A 20 3.38 -26.02 -3.77
N LEU A 21 2.72 -27.10 -4.21
CA LEU A 21 3.38 -28.34 -4.62
C LEU A 21 3.81 -28.35 -6.10
N ALA A 22 3.29 -27.43 -6.91
CA ALA A 22 3.59 -27.35 -8.33
C ALA A 22 5.05 -26.96 -8.56
N LYS A 23 5.75 -27.75 -9.38
CA LYS A 23 7.15 -27.50 -9.76
C LYS A 23 7.30 -27.03 -11.20
N THR A 24 6.28 -27.25 -12.02
CA THR A 24 6.27 -26.84 -13.43
C THR A 24 4.93 -26.21 -13.79
N LEU A 25 4.96 -25.31 -14.78
CA LEU A 25 3.80 -24.71 -15.41
C LEU A 25 4.04 -24.68 -16.91
N LEU A 26 3.28 -25.46 -17.68
CA LEU A 26 3.48 -25.63 -19.13
C LEU A 26 4.94 -26.02 -19.47
N ASP A 27 5.46 -27.02 -18.76
CA ASP A 27 6.84 -27.53 -18.86
C ASP A 27 7.95 -26.54 -18.45
N ILE A 28 7.59 -25.34 -18.00
CA ILE A 28 8.53 -24.36 -17.47
C ILE A 28 8.71 -24.62 -15.97
N PRO A 29 9.94 -24.79 -15.45
CA PRO A 29 10.18 -24.94 -14.03
C PRO A 29 9.83 -23.65 -13.28
N ILE A 30 9.06 -23.80 -12.20
CA ILE A 30 8.58 -22.69 -11.38
C ILE A 30 8.81 -22.94 -9.89
N SER A 31 8.89 -21.85 -9.14
CA SER A 31 8.84 -21.84 -7.68
C SER A 31 7.64 -21.02 -7.22
N VAL A 32 6.83 -21.60 -6.32
CA VAL A 32 5.63 -20.97 -5.79
C VAL A 32 5.80 -20.69 -4.29
N ILE A 33 5.71 -19.43 -3.90
CA ILE A 33 5.85 -19.01 -2.50
C ILE A 33 4.68 -18.13 -2.06
N PRO A 34 4.24 -18.17 -0.78
CA PRO A 34 3.32 -17.18 -0.26
C PRO A 34 3.88 -15.77 -0.42
N HIS A 35 3.05 -14.84 -0.87
CA HIS A 35 3.45 -13.44 -1.02
C HIS A 35 3.78 -12.84 0.36
N LYS A 36 5.01 -12.32 0.50
CA LYS A 36 5.58 -11.88 1.79
C LYS A 36 4.80 -10.77 2.50
N SER A 37 4.15 -9.88 1.74
CA SER A 37 3.50 -8.68 2.31
C SER A 37 2.01 -8.51 2.01
N LEU A 38 1.43 -9.36 1.15
CA LEU A 38 0.02 -9.23 0.74
C LEU A 38 -0.90 -10.22 1.48
N ASN A 39 -0.32 -11.17 2.21
CA ASN A 39 -1.03 -12.10 3.08
C ASN A 39 -1.09 -11.63 4.55
N SER A 40 -0.82 -10.36 4.79
CA SER A 40 -0.80 -9.79 6.13
C SER A 40 -1.53 -8.46 6.17
N VAL A 41 -2.25 -8.22 7.26
CA VAL A 41 -2.91 -6.94 7.53
C VAL A 41 -2.34 -6.31 8.79
N ARG A 42 -2.33 -4.98 8.85
CA ARG A 42 -1.80 -4.23 9.99
C ARG A 42 -2.87 -3.40 10.66
N GLY A 43 -2.92 -3.52 11.98
CA GLY A 43 -3.78 -2.75 12.87
C GLY A 43 -2.99 -1.94 13.88
N VAL A 44 -3.64 -0.99 14.52
CA VAL A 44 -3.12 -0.24 15.66
C VAL A 44 -4.07 -0.40 16.83
N ILE A 45 -3.53 -0.76 17.98
CA ILE A 45 -4.18 -0.63 19.29
C ILE A 45 -3.60 0.58 20.03
N SER A 46 -4.35 1.16 20.96
CA SER A 46 -3.98 2.39 21.67
C SER A 46 -4.28 2.22 23.15
N GLU A 47 -3.38 1.55 23.88
CA GLU A 47 -3.62 1.15 25.27
C GLU A 47 -2.48 1.63 26.16
N THR A 48 -2.81 2.37 27.22
CA THR A 48 -1.84 2.93 28.18
C THR A 48 -1.24 1.87 29.10
N GLU A 49 -2.01 0.84 29.40
CA GLU A 49 -1.69 -0.27 30.28
C GLU A 49 -0.57 -1.13 29.71
N LEU A 50 -0.40 -1.08 28.38
CA LEU A 50 0.69 -1.77 27.70
C LEU A 50 1.94 -0.91 27.56
N LEU A 51 2.00 0.33 28.07
CA LEU A 51 3.08 1.27 27.74
C LEU A 51 4.49 0.76 28.08
N THR A 52 4.63 -0.02 29.15
CA THR A 52 5.90 -0.59 29.62
C THR A 52 6.26 -1.91 28.94
N ALA A 53 5.32 -2.57 28.26
CA ALA A 53 5.56 -3.83 27.60
C ALA A 53 6.50 -3.66 26.39
N SER A 54 7.47 -4.57 26.27
CA SER A 54 8.39 -4.58 25.13
C SER A 54 7.71 -5.13 23.86
N ASP A 55 8.27 -4.82 22.69
CA ASP A 55 7.73 -5.32 21.41
C ASP A 55 7.72 -6.87 21.37
N SER A 56 8.66 -7.54 22.04
CA SER A 56 8.70 -9.01 22.17
C SER A 56 7.59 -9.55 23.06
N ASP A 57 7.35 -8.95 24.23
CA ASP A 57 6.31 -9.41 25.16
C ASP A 57 4.93 -9.23 24.52
N ILE A 58 4.74 -8.12 23.79
CA ILE A 58 3.52 -7.86 23.02
C ILE A 58 3.33 -8.94 21.95
N LEU A 59 4.39 -9.24 21.18
CA LEU A 59 4.32 -10.25 20.13
C LEU A 59 3.93 -11.62 20.71
N GLU A 60 4.58 -12.04 21.78
CA GLU A 60 4.28 -13.31 22.46
C GLU A 60 2.84 -13.34 23.00
N GLY A 61 2.42 -12.28 23.70
CA GLY A 61 1.08 -12.20 24.29
C GLY A 61 -0.07 -12.21 23.27
N PHE A 62 0.17 -11.69 22.06
CA PHE A 62 -0.85 -11.69 20.98
C PHE A 62 -0.65 -12.79 19.92
N ALA A 63 0.38 -13.64 20.03
CA ALA A 63 0.71 -14.66 19.02
C ALA A 63 -0.46 -15.63 18.78
N SER A 64 -1.12 -16.08 19.85
CA SER A 64 -2.29 -16.98 19.79
C SER A 64 -3.49 -16.38 19.03
N GLN A 65 -3.55 -15.05 18.90
CA GLN A 65 -4.60 -14.32 18.17
C GLN A 65 -4.22 -14.03 16.71
N GLY A 66 -3.07 -14.57 16.26
CA GLY A 66 -2.58 -14.50 14.89
C GLY A 66 -1.68 -13.30 14.60
N VAL A 67 -1.14 -12.64 15.63
CA VAL A 67 -0.11 -11.60 15.47
C VAL A 67 1.24 -12.26 15.18
N ILE A 68 1.91 -11.78 14.14
CA ILE A 68 3.25 -12.24 13.71
C ILE A 68 4.33 -11.18 13.88
N HIS A 69 3.94 -9.93 14.13
CA HIS A 69 4.88 -8.85 14.42
C HIS A 69 4.16 -7.77 15.23
N ALA A 70 4.84 -7.24 16.24
CA ALA A 70 4.40 -6.09 17.02
C ALA A 70 5.44 -4.98 16.94
N HIS A 71 5.00 -3.72 16.90
CA HIS A 71 5.90 -2.58 16.92
C HIS A 71 5.28 -1.37 17.61
N ARG A 72 5.89 -0.92 18.70
CA ARG A 72 5.49 0.32 19.36
C ARG A 72 5.95 1.55 18.60
N ILE A 73 5.01 2.45 18.34
CA ILE A 73 5.34 3.75 17.77
C ILE A 73 6.06 4.59 18.84
N HIS A 74 7.22 5.12 18.47
CA HIS A 74 7.97 6.05 19.31
C HIS A 74 7.90 7.47 18.73
N ILE A 75 7.81 8.47 19.60
CA ILE A 75 7.88 9.88 19.23
C ILE A 75 9.25 10.41 19.65
N LYS A 76 9.92 11.09 18.73
CA LYS A 76 11.15 11.82 19.04
C LYS A 76 10.81 13.24 19.50
N LYS A 77 11.35 13.65 20.65
CA LYS A 77 11.34 15.04 21.13
C LYS A 77 12.79 15.47 21.33
N GLY A 78 13.31 16.25 20.38
CA GLY A 78 14.75 16.53 20.32
C GLY A 78 15.55 15.25 20.04
N THR A 79 16.51 14.95 20.90
CA THR A 79 17.36 13.75 20.83
C THR A 79 16.72 12.51 21.47
N GLU A 80 15.73 12.70 22.32
CA GLU A 80 15.12 11.63 23.11
C GLU A 80 13.95 10.97 22.38
N SER A 81 13.77 9.67 22.61
CA SER A 81 12.74 8.83 22.01
C SER A 81 11.81 8.29 23.08
N TYR A 82 10.52 8.59 22.94
CA TYR A 82 9.50 8.25 23.93
C TYR A 82 8.53 7.21 23.38
N PRO A 83 8.24 6.13 24.13
CA PRO A 83 7.22 5.17 23.73
C PRO A 83 5.85 5.84 23.75
N THR A 84 4.99 5.46 22.80
CA THR A 84 3.58 5.85 22.83
C THR A 84 2.70 4.66 23.23
N GLN A 85 1.45 4.95 23.59
CA GLN A 85 0.41 3.94 23.77
C GLN A 85 0.04 3.19 22.48
N HIS A 86 0.52 3.66 21.32
CA HIS A 86 0.14 3.12 20.02
C HIS A 86 1.08 1.99 19.59
N ILE A 87 0.50 0.81 19.38
CA ILE A 87 1.22 -0.40 18.98
C ILE A 87 0.66 -0.87 17.66
N ILE A 88 1.53 -1.04 16.66
CA ILE A 88 1.18 -1.63 15.36
C ILE A 88 1.30 -3.15 15.49
N LEU A 89 0.19 -3.84 15.23
CA LEU A 89 0.14 -5.30 15.16
C LEU A 89 0.02 -5.73 13.70
N THR A 90 0.84 -6.69 13.29
CA THR A 90 0.76 -7.34 11.98
C THR A 90 0.17 -8.73 12.16
N PHE A 91 -0.93 -8.99 11.48
CA PHE A 91 -1.64 -10.27 11.51
C PHE A 91 -1.33 -11.07 10.25
N ASN A 92 -1.13 -12.37 10.39
CA ASN A 92 -1.10 -13.30 9.26
C ASN A 92 -2.53 -13.65 8.83
N LYS A 93 -3.28 -12.63 8.43
CA LYS A 93 -4.69 -12.68 8.03
C LYS A 93 -4.90 -11.72 6.86
N THR A 94 -5.93 -11.97 6.06
CA THR A 94 -6.35 -11.05 4.98
C THR A 94 -7.37 -10.02 5.42
N GLU A 95 -8.05 -10.25 6.54
CA GLU A 95 -8.99 -9.32 7.14
C GLU A 95 -8.54 -8.88 8.51
N LEU A 96 -8.72 -7.58 8.79
CA LEU A 96 -8.32 -7.00 10.06
C LEU A 96 -9.33 -7.37 11.16
N PRO A 97 -8.89 -8.00 12.26
CA PRO A 97 -9.78 -8.24 13.41
C PRO A 97 -10.30 -6.93 13.99
N LYS A 98 -11.51 -6.95 14.56
CA LYS A 98 -12.11 -5.76 15.21
C LYS A 98 -11.43 -5.43 16.55
N SER A 99 -10.94 -6.46 17.24
CA SER A 99 -10.30 -6.36 18.54
C SER A 99 -9.36 -7.54 18.79
N VAL A 100 -8.50 -7.36 19.79
CA VAL A 100 -7.68 -8.40 20.43
C VAL A 100 -7.79 -8.27 21.94
N ILE A 101 -7.49 -9.33 22.66
CA ILE A 101 -7.56 -9.38 24.12
C ILE A 101 -6.15 -9.41 24.70
N ALA A 102 -5.85 -8.54 25.66
CA ALA A 102 -4.59 -8.54 26.41
C ALA A 102 -4.91 -8.73 27.89
N GLY A 103 -4.79 -9.96 28.41
CA GLY A 103 -5.29 -10.29 29.74
C GLY A 103 -6.80 -10.08 29.82
N TYR A 104 -7.24 -9.09 30.60
CA TYR A 104 -8.65 -8.68 30.73
C TYR A 104 -9.03 -7.48 29.83
N LEU A 105 -8.07 -6.91 29.09
CA LEU A 105 -8.30 -5.74 28.25
C LEU A 105 -8.84 -6.14 26.88
N HIS A 106 -9.94 -5.52 26.46
CA HIS A 106 -10.48 -5.67 25.12
C HIS A 106 -10.03 -4.52 24.22
N CYS A 107 -8.90 -4.70 23.55
CA CYS A 107 -8.23 -3.67 22.77
C CYS A 107 -8.86 -3.54 21.39
N ARG A 108 -9.41 -2.37 21.07
CA ARG A 108 -10.00 -2.10 19.75
C ARG A 108 -8.90 -1.89 18.71
N ILE A 109 -9.00 -2.60 17.59
CA ILE A 109 -8.06 -2.46 16.48
C ILE A 109 -8.59 -1.44 15.46
N ARG A 110 -7.71 -0.51 15.06
CA ARG A 110 -7.94 0.40 13.92
C ARG A 110 -6.99 0.06 12.77
N PRO A 111 -7.39 0.21 11.49
CA PRO A 111 -6.47 -0.01 10.38
C PRO A 111 -5.24 0.90 10.46
N TYR A 112 -4.04 0.32 10.28
CA TYR A 112 -2.81 1.08 10.25
C TYR A 112 -2.61 1.75 8.87
N VAL A 113 -2.64 3.09 8.83
CA VAL A 113 -2.33 3.87 7.63
C VAL A 113 -0.91 4.43 7.73
N PRO A 114 0.08 3.86 7.00
CA PRO A 114 1.45 4.33 7.06
C PRO A 114 1.60 5.77 6.56
N ASN A 115 2.70 6.42 6.90
CA ASN A 115 3.06 7.69 6.27
C ASN A 115 3.56 7.45 4.84
N PRO A 116 3.35 8.41 3.92
CA PRO A 116 3.90 8.32 2.57
C PRO A 116 5.40 8.06 2.59
N THR A 117 5.84 7.02 1.87
CA THR A 117 7.26 6.71 1.72
C THR A 117 7.90 7.78 0.84
N ARG A 118 8.78 8.59 1.43
CA ARG A 118 9.63 9.53 0.70
C ARG A 118 11.00 8.89 0.45
N CYS A 119 11.49 8.98 -0.77
CA CYS A 119 12.83 8.53 -1.09
C CYS A 119 13.86 9.50 -0.51
N TYR A 120 14.79 9.02 0.32
CA TYR A 120 15.86 9.85 0.88
C TYR A 120 16.97 10.22 -0.13
N LYS A 121 16.91 9.68 -1.35
CA LYS A 121 17.83 10.00 -2.46
C LYS A 121 17.27 11.12 -3.34
N CYS A 122 16.13 10.89 -3.99
CA CYS A 122 15.53 11.85 -4.94
C CYS A 122 14.36 12.67 -4.37
N GLN A 123 14.05 12.54 -3.08
CA GLN A 123 12.96 13.26 -2.39
C GLN A 123 11.53 13.03 -2.89
N ARG A 124 11.32 12.26 -3.97
CA ARG A 124 9.99 11.89 -4.49
C ARG A 124 9.29 10.85 -3.61
N PHE A 125 7.96 10.85 -3.62
CA PHE A 125 7.14 9.85 -2.92
C PHE A 125 7.01 8.54 -3.72
N GLY A 126 6.69 7.46 -3.01
CA GLY A 126 6.26 6.17 -3.58
C GLY A 126 7.34 5.09 -3.64
N HIS A 127 8.60 5.39 -3.31
CA HIS A 127 9.67 4.39 -3.29
C HIS A 127 10.75 4.71 -2.26
N SER A 128 11.51 3.69 -1.85
CA SER A 128 12.64 3.81 -0.92
C SER A 128 13.94 4.18 -1.65
N LYS A 129 14.99 4.52 -0.88
CA LYS A 129 16.34 4.77 -1.42
C LYS A 129 16.87 3.57 -2.22
N VAL A 130 16.61 2.35 -1.74
CA VAL A 130 17.08 1.10 -2.37
C VAL A 130 16.45 0.89 -3.75
N ALA A 131 15.18 1.22 -3.91
CA ALA A 131 14.47 1.10 -5.20
C ALA A 131 14.66 2.33 -6.11
N CYS A 132 15.47 3.32 -5.71
CA CYS A 132 15.56 4.59 -6.40
C CYS A 132 16.50 4.55 -7.60
N ARG A 133 15.96 4.88 -8.77
CA ARG A 133 16.72 5.09 -10.02
C ARG A 133 17.01 6.56 -10.31
N GLY A 134 16.53 7.47 -9.47
CA GLY A 134 16.73 8.90 -9.60
C GLY A 134 18.10 9.37 -9.09
N LYS A 135 18.36 10.66 -9.27
CA LYS A 135 19.56 11.34 -8.79
C LYS A 135 19.44 11.77 -7.32
N GLN A 136 20.58 12.12 -6.71
CA GLN A 136 20.63 12.64 -5.35
C GLN A 136 20.19 14.11 -5.35
N GLU A 137 19.06 14.40 -4.70
CA GLU A 137 18.50 15.75 -4.53
C GLU A 137 18.53 16.13 -3.03
N CYS A 138 18.90 17.38 -2.73
CA CYS A 138 18.89 17.91 -1.38
C CYS A 138 17.46 18.00 -0.83
N SER A 139 17.24 17.57 0.42
CA SER A 139 15.90 17.62 1.04
C SER A 139 15.40 19.03 1.32
N ARG A 140 16.30 20.01 1.42
CA ARG A 140 15.97 21.43 1.68
C ARG A 140 15.58 22.16 0.40
N CYS A 141 16.44 22.16 -0.62
CA CYS A 141 16.27 22.99 -1.82
C CYS A 141 15.99 22.23 -3.13
N ALA A 142 15.94 20.90 -3.09
CA ALA A 142 15.74 20.01 -4.25
C ALA A 142 16.84 20.06 -5.33
N SER A 143 17.95 20.77 -5.11
CA SER A 143 19.09 20.81 -6.04
C SER A 143 20.02 19.59 -5.87
N GLU A 144 20.74 19.28 -6.93
CA GLU A 144 21.79 18.25 -6.95
C GLU A 144 23.12 18.81 -6.39
N GLY A 145 24.08 17.93 -6.08
CA GLY A 145 25.48 18.30 -5.81
C GLY A 145 25.88 18.58 -4.35
N HIS A 146 24.95 18.52 -3.40
CA HIS A 146 25.26 18.67 -1.97
C HIS A 146 24.28 17.92 -1.07
N SER A 147 24.63 17.80 0.21
CA SER A 147 23.80 17.17 1.24
C SER A 147 22.95 18.20 2.01
N PHE A 148 22.04 17.74 2.87
CA PHE A 148 21.25 18.67 3.70
C PHE A 148 22.12 19.48 4.68
N THR A 149 23.21 18.91 5.20
CA THR A 149 24.06 19.57 6.21
C THR A 149 24.78 20.78 5.65
N ASP A 150 25.09 20.75 4.36
CA ASP A 150 25.88 21.77 3.66
C ASP A 150 24.99 22.76 2.89
N CYS A 151 23.66 22.67 3.10
CA CYS A 151 22.68 23.44 2.35
C CYS A 151 22.30 24.74 3.07
N HIS A 152 22.70 25.87 2.47
CA HIS A 152 22.30 27.21 2.92
C HIS A 152 21.24 27.88 2.03
N ALA A 153 20.75 27.17 1.00
CA ALA A 153 19.75 27.71 0.09
C ALA A 153 18.36 27.81 0.75
N GLU A 154 17.54 28.70 0.19
CA GLU A 154 16.13 28.81 0.53
C GLU A 154 15.41 27.46 0.30
N PRO A 155 14.50 27.06 1.21
CA PRO A 155 13.84 25.77 1.11
C PRO A 155 12.89 25.75 -0.08
N LYS A 156 12.97 24.70 -0.88
CA LYS A 156 12.12 24.43 -2.03
C LYS A 156 11.78 22.94 -2.07
N CYS A 157 10.49 22.65 -2.06
CA CYS A 157 10.03 21.28 -2.04
C CYS A 157 10.23 20.62 -3.40
N ALA A 158 10.84 19.44 -3.40
CA ALA A 158 11.08 18.68 -4.62
C ALA A 158 9.77 18.14 -5.26
N ASN A 159 8.65 18.12 -4.52
CA ASN A 159 7.38 17.53 -4.99
C ASN A 159 6.34 18.58 -5.44
N CYS A 160 6.19 19.68 -4.69
CA CYS A 160 5.22 20.74 -5.01
C CYS A 160 5.86 22.07 -5.42
N ALA A 161 7.19 22.18 -5.39
CA ALA A 161 7.96 23.40 -5.70
C ALA A 161 7.68 24.62 -4.80
N GLN A 162 6.94 24.47 -3.69
CA GLN A 162 6.66 25.54 -2.72
C GLN A 162 7.80 25.74 -1.71
N GLN A 163 7.77 26.88 -0.99
CA GLN A 163 8.80 27.31 -0.04
C GLN A 163 8.73 26.55 1.29
N HIS A 164 9.14 25.28 1.27
CA HIS A 164 9.35 24.44 2.44
C HIS A 164 10.21 23.23 2.08
N GLU A 165 10.79 22.58 3.08
CA GLU A 165 11.57 21.36 2.88
C GLU A 165 10.71 20.20 2.34
N SER A 166 11.35 19.24 1.67
CA SER A 166 10.69 18.06 1.10
C SER A 166 10.15 17.08 2.15
N ASN A 167 10.53 17.22 3.42
CA ASN A 167 10.04 16.42 4.55
C ASN A 167 8.80 17.03 5.24
N SER A 168 8.37 18.22 4.84
CA SER A 168 7.29 18.98 5.48
C SER A 168 5.94 18.24 5.38
N LYS A 169 5.22 18.19 6.51
CA LYS A 169 3.86 17.64 6.58
C LYS A 169 2.80 18.62 6.07
N GLN A 170 3.17 19.87 5.82
CA GLN A 170 2.30 20.90 5.24
C GLN A 170 2.27 20.84 3.70
N CYS A 171 3.11 20.00 3.09
CA CYS A 171 3.17 19.83 1.65
C CYS A 171 1.83 19.31 1.08
N PRO A 172 1.23 19.96 0.06
CA PRO A 172 -0.02 19.48 -0.55
C PRO A 172 0.13 18.10 -1.19
N THR A 173 1.28 17.81 -1.82
CA THR A 173 1.56 16.48 -2.37
C THR A 173 1.67 15.43 -1.26
N TRP A 174 2.18 15.78 -0.08
CA TRP A 174 2.21 14.86 1.07
C TRP A 174 0.79 14.52 1.54
N HIS A 175 -0.11 15.52 1.61
CA HIS A 175 -1.51 15.29 1.97
C HIS A 175 -2.22 14.39 0.95
N GLN A 176 -2.02 14.63 -0.34
CA GLN A 176 -2.55 13.78 -1.42
C GLN A 176 -2.06 12.34 -1.27
N GLU A 177 -0.75 12.14 -1.11
CA GLU A 177 -0.17 10.80 -0.91
C GLU A 177 -0.68 10.13 0.38
N LYS A 178 -0.93 10.90 1.46
CA LYS A 178 -1.54 10.37 2.68
C LYS A 178 -2.97 9.89 2.44
N GLN A 179 -3.76 10.59 1.61
CA GLN A 179 -5.10 10.13 1.22
C GLN A 179 -5.04 8.87 0.36
N ILE A 180 -4.09 8.78 -0.58
CA ILE A 180 -3.88 7.57 -1.39
C ILE A 180 -3.59 6.38 -0.47
N GLN A 181 -2.67 6.53 0.48
CA GLN A 181 -2.38 5.47 1.46
C GLN A 181 -3.61 5.11 2.32
N LYS A 182 -4.42 6.10 2.70
CA LYS A 182 -5.65 5.87 3.44
C LYS A 182 -6.63 5.03 2.62
N LEU A 183 -6.91 5.41 1.36
CA LEU A 183 -7.81 4.67 0.47
C LEU A 183 -7.30 3.26 0.20
N LYS A 184 -6.00 3.11 -0.06
CA LYS A 184 -5.34 1.81 -0.25
C LYS A 184 -5.67 0.86 0.91
N VAL A 185 -5.54 1.34 2.14
CA VAL A 185 -5.80 0.55 3.36
C VAL A 185 -7.29 0.34 3.61
N THR A 186 -8.11 1.38 3.50
CA THR A 186 -9.54 1.29 3.87
C THR A 186 -10.38 0.54 2.85
N LYS A 187 -10.04 0.63 1.57
CA LYS A 187 -10.72 -0.08 0.48
C LYS A 187 -10.04 -1.40 0.09
N ASN A 188 -8.86 -1.69 0.64
CA ASN A 188 -8.04 -2.85 0.28
C ASN A 188 -7.80 -2.96 -1.24
N ILE A 189 -7.33 -1.87 -1.84
CA ILE A 189 -7.06 -1.76 -3.28
C ILE A 189 -5.57 -1.50 -3.51
N SER A 190 -5.12 -1.65 -4.76
CA SER A 190 -3.75 -1.33 -5.12
C SER A 190 -3.45 0.17 -4.96
N TYR A 191 -2.17 0.52 -4.86
CA TYR A 191 -1.74 1.92 -4.81
C TYR A 191 -2.15 2.69 -6.08
N VAL A 192 -2.13 2.05 -7.24
CA VAL A 192 -2.49 2.67 -8.52
C VAL A 192 -3.98 3.01 -8.56
N GLU A 193 -4.84 2.07 -8.16
CA GLU A 193 -6.28 2.30 -8.08
C GLU A 193 -6.61 3.39 -7.05
N ALA A 194 -5.98 3.35 -5.88
CA ALA A 194 -6.15 4.39 -4.86
C ALA A 194 -5.73 5.78 -5.37
N ARG A 195 -4.66 5.85 -6.16
CA ARG A 195 -4.20 7.10 -6.78
C ARG A 195 -5.19 7.61 -7.82
N GLN A 196 -5.75 6.74 -8.66
CA GLN A 196 -6.78 7.12 -9.64
C GLN A 196 -8.02 7.70 -8.95
N LEU A 197 -8.45 7.11 -7.84
CA LEU A 197 -9.60 7.60 -7.06
C LEU A 197 -9.34 8.96 -6.35
N CYS A 198 -8.07 9.33 -6.15
CA CYS A 198 -7.70 10.63 -5.57
C CYS A 198 -7.49 11.73 -6.63
N GLN A 199 -7.38 11.38 -7.91
CA GLN A 199 -7.23 12.37 -8.97
C GLN A 199 -8.61 12.96 -9.32
N PRO A 200 -8.71 14.29 -9.54
CA PRO A 200 -9.92 14.85 -10.12
C PRO A 200 -10.13 14.23 -11.51
N THR A 201 -11.32 13.70 -11.75
CA THR A 201 -11.74 13.10 -13.03
C THR A 201 -11.66 14.16 -14.12
N THR A 202 -10.49 14.27 -14.75
CA THR A 202 -10.20 15.22 -15.83
C THR A 202 -10.36 14.56 -17.20
N THR A 203 -10.55 13.25 -17.25
CA THR A 203 -10.91 12.53 -18.46
C THR A 203 -12.43 12.36 -18.52
N PRO A 204 -13.12 12.99 -19.49
CA PRO A 204 -14.51 12.66 -19.73
C PRO A 204 -14.60 11.16 -20.01
N SER A 205 -15.55 10.49 -19.36
CA SER A 205 -15.76 9.06 -19.62
C SER A 205 -16.05 8.86 -21.12
N PHE A 206 -15.73 7.70 -21.67
CA PHE A 206 -16.10 7.37 -23.06
C PHE A 206 -17.59 7.66 -23.33
N ALA A 207 -18.46 7.41 -22.34
CA ALA A 207 -19.88 7.75 -22.42
C ALA A 207 -20.17 9.27 -22.48
N ALA A 208 -19.35 10.12 -21.85
CA ALA A 208 -19.45 11.58 -21.95
C ALA A 208 -18.98 12.07 -23.32
N ILE A 209 -17.87 11.53 -23.84
CA ILE A 209 -17.36 11.84 -25.19
C ILE A 209 -18.39 11.44 -26.26
N VAL A 210 -18.98 10.24 -26.14
CA VAL A 210 -20.00 9.74 -27.07
C VAL A 210 -21.31 10.54 -27.00
N LYS A 211 -21.65 11.11 -25.84
CA LYS A 211 -22.80 12.03 -25.69
C LYS A 211 -22.55 13.36 -26.39
N GLU A 212 -21.33 13.87 -26.34
CA GLU A 212 -20.95 15.15 -26.94
C GLU A 212 -20.84 15.05 -28.48
N SER A 213 -20.34 13.91 -28.98
CA SER A 213 -20.26 13.63 -30.42
C SER A 213 -21.62 13.34 -31.09
N LYS A 214 -22.70 13.18 -30.33
CA LYS A 214 -24.07 12.97 -30.86
C LYS A 214 -24.74 14.26 -31.35
N SER A 215 -24.09 15.41 -31.21
CA SER A 215 -24.59 16.71 -31.69
C SER A 215 -24.36 16.96 -33.19
N ILE A 216 -23.62 16.09 -33.88
CA ILE A 216 -23.46 16.15 -35.34
C ILE A 216 -24.31 15.02 -35.93
N GLN A 217 -25.47 15.38 -36.47
CA GLN A 217 -26.35 14.44 -37.15
C GLN A 217 -25.71 13.99 -38.47
N THR A 218 -25.51 12.69 -38.64
CA THR A 218 -25.60 12.07 -39.96
C THR A 218 -26.28 10.72 -39.79
N THR A 219 -27.44 10.61 -40.42
CA THR A 219 -28.31 9.45 -40.45
C THR A 219 -27.75 8.39 -41.39
N GLU A 220 -27.20 7.30 -40.85
CA GLU A 220 -27.14 6.04 -41.60
C GLU A 220 -27.47 4.84 -40.69
N LYS A 221 -28.43 4.05 -41.16
CA LYS A 221 -28.86 2.78 -40.55
C LYS A 221 -27.83 1.71 -40.91
N PHE A 222 -27.28 1.00 -39.93
CA PHE A 222 -26.66 -0.29 -40.19
C PHE A 222 -26.91 -1.29 -39.06
N THR A 223 -27.08 -2.53 -39.48
CA THR A 223 -27.73 -3.67 -38.82
C THR A 223 -26.89 -4.32 -37.71
N LYS A 224 -27.61 -4.95 -36.76
CA LYS A 224 -27.09 -5.75 -35.63
C LYS A 224 -26.10 -6.86 -36.06
N SER A 225 -25.07 -7.06 -35.26
CA SER A 225 -24.48 -8.38 -34.96
C SER A 225 -23.89 -8.38 -33.55
N MET A 226 -24.04 -9.49 -32.84
CA MET A 226 -23.69 -9.70 -31.44
C MET A 226 -22.22 -10.09 -31.23
N HIS A 227 -21.63 -9.65 -30.12
CA HIS A 227 -20.83 -10.54 -29.25
C HIS A 227 -20.63 -9.89 -27.87
N PRO A 228 -20.97 -10.58 -26.76
CA PRO A 228 -20.68 -10.06 -25.42
C PRO A 228 -19.23 -10.39 -25.04
N LEU A 229 -18.35 -9.38 -25.05
CA LEU A 229 -17.11 -9.47 -24.29
C LEU A 229 -17.42 -9.15 -22.83
N LEU A 230 -17.41 -10.19 -22.00
CA LEU A 230 -17.46 -10.14 -20.55
C LEU A 230 -16.28 -9.31 -20.03
N VAL A 231 -16.55 -8.03 -19.75
CA VAL A 231 -15.69 -7.22 -18.88
C VAL A 231 -15.97 -7.70 -17.45
N PHE A 232 -15.12 -8.58 -16.95
CA PHE A 232 -15.11 -8.94 -15.54
C PHE A 232 -14.66 -7.74 -14.71
N SER A 233 -15.61 -6.88 -14.37
CA SER A 233 -15.51 -6.01 -13.21
C SER A 233 -15.53 -6.90 -11.97
N VAL A 234 -14.37 -7.30 -11.46
CA VAL A 234 -14.28 -7.98 -10.16
C VAL A 234 -14.44 -6.92 -9.07
N VAL A 235 -15.70 -6.51 -8.85
CA VAL A 235 -16.10 -5.83 -7.62
C VAL A 235 -16.17 -6.89 -6.53
N CYS A 236 -15.22 -6.80 -5.61
CA CYS A 236 -15.40 -6.92 -4.17
C CYS A 236 -16.44 -7.96 -3.71
N LEU A 237 -16.01 -9.22 -3.57
CA LEU A 237 -16.60 -10.13 -2.58
C LEU A 237 -15.48 -10.63 -1.67
N LYS A 238 -15.46 -10.12 -0.44
CA LYS A 238 -14.65 -10.58 0.68
C LYS A 238 -14.87 -12.08 0.90
N ARG A 239 -13.80 -12.88 0.95
CA ARG A 239 -13.86 -14.33 1.14
C ARG A 239 -12.90 -14.79 2.23
N LEU A 240 -13.40 -15.69 3.06
CA LEU A 240 -12.82 -16.19 4.31
C LEU A 240 -11.49 -16.95 4.19
N PHE A 241 -11.01 -17.24 2.98
CA PHE A 241 -9.70 -17.86 2.76
C PHE A 241 -9.13 -17.36 1.43
N GLN A 242 -8.28 -16.35 1.50
CA GLN A 242 -7.61 -15.75 0.35
C GLN A 242 -6.10 -15.82 0.65
N LEU A 243 -5.33 -16.62 -0.11
CA LEU A 243 -3.87 -16.59 -0.03
C LEU A 243 -3.31 -16.20 -1.39
N LEU A 244 -2.50 -15.15 -1.40
CA LEU A 244 -1.76 -14.68 -2.56
C LEU A 244 -0.42 -15.42 -2.64
N LEU A 245 -0.18 -16.05 -3.78
CA LEU A 245 1.05 -16.76 -4.10
C LEU A 245 1.81 -15.99 -5.16
N MET A 246 3.14 -15.98 -5.04
CA MET A 246 4.07 -15.50 -6.05
C MET A 246 4.65 -16.70 -6.78
N ILE A 247 4.58 -16.69 -8.10
CA ILE A 247 5.25 -17.67 -8.96
C ILE A 247 6.42 -16.99 -9.66
N THR A 248 7.60 -17.58 -9.51
CA THR A 248 8.84 -17.15 -10.15
C THR A 248 9.36 -18.27 -11.05
N SER A 249 9.79 -17.94 -12.27
CA SER A 249 10.52 -18.89 -13.11
C SER A 249 11.85 -19.25 -12.45
N VAL A 250 12.23 -20.51 -12.48
CA VAL A 250 13.55 -20.96 -12.05
C VAL A 250 14.38 -21.14 -13.32
N GLU A 251 15.31 -20.23 -13.60
CA GLU A 251 16.34 -20.43 -14.64
C GLU A 251 17.44 -21.37 -14.12
#